data_AF-A0A218P5C8-F1
#
_entry.id   AF-A0A218P5C8-F1
#
_cell.length_a   1.000
_cell.length_b   1.000
_cell.length_c   1.000
_cell.angle_alpha   90.00
_cell.angle_beta   90.00
_cell.angle_gamma   90.00
#
_symmetry.space_group_name_H-M   'P 1'
#
loop_
_entity.id
_entity.type
_entity.pdbx_description
1 polymer ?
#
loop_
_entity_poly.entity_id
_entity_poly.type
_entity_poly.pdbx_seq_one_letter_code
_entity_poly.pdbx_strand_id
1 'polypeptide(L)'
;MYAVQYIAIVVVAALMLYVLGKYGKKEFEWGDFLFWESILLGMLVVSVFPVQIANEIRKLLGLGRGLDALFVIAIGIAYLMVFKVYLAVDRTEREITELTRKVAIELEELTRKLDELQKGLETNEKTGKKED
;
A
#
# COMPACT_ATOMS: atom_id res chain seq x y z
N MET A 1 -25.40 -29.99 -3.26
CA MET A 1 -25.06 -29.02 -2.18
C MET A 1 -24.80 -27.66 -2.82
N TYR A 2 -25.85 -26.86 -3.05
CA TYR A 2 -25.74 -25.52 -3.66
C TYR A 2 -25.58 -24.40 -2.61
N ALA A 3 -25.81 -24.71 -1.32
CA ALA A 3 -25.71 -23.75 -0.22
C ALA A 3 -24.32 -23.08 -0.15
N VAL A 4 -23.25 -23.85 -0.33
CA VAL A 4 -21.87 -23.34 -0.33
C VAL A 4 -21.65 -22.35 -1.50
N GLN A 5 -22.25 -22.62 -2.66
CA GLN A 5 -22.13 -21.76 -3.84
C GLN A 5 -22.89 -20.43 -3.64
N TYR A 6 -24.10 -20.47 -3.11
CA TYR A 6 -24.85 -19.24 -2.78
C TYR A 6 -24.15 -18.41 -1.70
N ILE A 7 -23.62 -19.04 -0.66
CA ILE A 7 -22.85 -18.34 0.38
C ILE A 7 -21.61 -17.67 -0.24
N ALA A 8 -20.86 -18.38 -1.10
CA ALA A 8 -19.68 -17.82 -1.76
C ALA A 8 -20.03 -16.61 -2.63
N ILE A 9 -21.10 -16.69 -3.43
CA ILE A 9 -21.57 -15.57 -4.27
C ILE A 9 -21.96 -14.36 -3.42
N VAL A 10 -22.70 -14.56 -2.32
CA VAL A 10 -23.11 -13.47 -1.42
C VAL A 10 -21.90 -12.81 -0.77
N VAL A 11 -20.91 -13.59 -0.34
CA VAL A 11 -19.67 -13.07 0.24
C VAL A 11 -18.87 -12.26 -0.79
N VAL A 12 -18.70 -12.77 -2.02
CA VAL A 12 -17.99 -12.05 -3.08
C VAL A 12 -18.72 -10.75 -3.46
N ALA A 13 -20.05 -10.78 -3.55
CA ALA A 13 -20.85 -9.58 -3.81
C ALA A 13 -20.72 -8.55 -2.68
N ALA A 14 -20.73 -8.98 -1.42
CA ALA A 14 -20.50 -8.10 -0.28
C ALA A 14 -19.10 -7.49 -0.28
N LEU A 15 -18.07 -8.27 -0.67
CA LEU A 15 -16.70 -7.78 -0.81
C LEU A 15 -16.57 -6.76 -1.95
N MET A 16 -17.22 -6.97 -3.09
CA MET A 16 -17.31 -5.97 -4.16
C MET A 16 -17.94 -4.68 -3.64
N LEU A 17 -19.10 -4.75 -2.97
CA LEU A 17 -19.77 -3.58 -2.41
C LEU A 17 -18.90 -2.85 -1.37
N TYR A 18 -18.12 -3.58 -0.59
CA TYR A 18 -17.16 -3.00 0.36
C TYR A 18 -16.03 -2.24 -0.34
N VAL A 19 -15.46 -2.80 -1.41
CA VAL A 19 -14.42 -2.15 -2.22
C VAL A 19 -14.97 -0.90 -2.93
N LEU A 20 -16.16 -1.00 -3.52
CA LEU A 20 -16.91 0.13 -4.10
C LEU A 20 -17.19 1.23 -3.06
N GLY A 21 -17.58 0.86 -1.83
CA GLY A 21 -17.81 1.80 -0.74
C GLY A 21 -16.52 2.49 -0.25
N LYS A 22 -15.39 1.78 -0.26
CA LYS A 22 -14.08 2.33 0.08
C LYS A 22 -13.55 3.30 -0.98
N TYR A 23 -13.91 3.07 -2.25
CA TYR A 23 -13.58 3.96 -3.37
C TYR A 23 -14.26 5.34 -3.27
N GLY A 24 -15.45 5.41 -2.68
CA GLY A 24 -16.19 6.68 -2.47
C GLY A 24 -15.44 7.71 -1.61
N LYS A 25 -14.40 7.31 -0.88
CA LYS A 25 -13.60 8.18 -0.01
C LYS A 25 -12.38 8.85 -0.67
N LYS A 26 -12.16 8.66 -1.99
CA LYS A 26 -11.07 9.28 -2.78
C LYS A 26 -9.63 8.99 -2.30
N GLU A 27 -9.42 7.97 -1.48
CA GLU A 27 -8.08 7.56 -1.01
C GLU A 27 -7.34 6.63 -1.98
N PHE A 28 -7.98 6.20 -3.08
CA PHE A 28 -7.44 5.23 -4.02
C PHE A 28 -7.13 5.86 -5.39
N GLU A 29 -5.93 5.59 -5.92
CA GLU A 29 -5.61 5.84 -7.32
C GLU A 29 -6.48 4.95 -8.23
N TRP A 30 -6.94 5.51 -9.37
CA TRP A 30 -7.83 4.83 -10.33
C TRP A 30 -7.29 3.45 -10.78
N GLY A 31 -5.96 3.31 -10.85
CA GLY A 31 -5.29 2.06 -11.22
C GLY A 31 -5.41 0.96 -10.16
N ASP A 32 -5.33 1.29 -8.88
CA ASP A 32 -5.46 0.31 -7.81
C ASP A 32 -6.91 -0.19 -7.67
N PHE A 33 -7.90 0.66 -7.93
CA PHE A 33 -9.30 0.26 -7.98
C PHE A 33 -9.55 -0.78 -9.09
N LEU A 34 -9.12 -0.49 -10.31
CA LEU A 34 -9.24 -1.42 -11.45
C LEU A 34 -8.54 -2.76 -11.18
N PHE A 35 -7.37 -2.72 -10.54
CA PHE A 35 -6.63 -3.92 -10.18
C PHE A 35 -7.43 -4.78 -9.18
N TRP A 36 -7.93 -4.19 -8.10
CA TRP A 36 -8.72 -4.92 -7.09
C TRP A 36 -10.06 -5.42 -7.64
N GLU A 37 -10.74 -4.61 -8.45
CA GLU A 37 -11.99 -4.99 -9.09
C GLU A 37 -11.78 -6.16 -10.06
N SER A 38 -10.68 -6.17 -10.82
CA SER A 38 -10.34 -7.28 -11.73
C SER A 38 -10.11 -8.60 -10.99
N ILE A 39 -9.48 -8.55 -9.80
CA ILE A 39 -9.25 -9.72 -8.95
C ILE A 39 -10.58 -10.26 -8.40
N LEU A 40 -11.43 -9.37 -7.89
CA LEU A 40 -12.75 -9.75 -7.37
C LEU A 40 -13.66 -10.31 -8.46
N LEU A 41 -13.62 -9.73 -9.66
CA LEU A 41 -14.35 -10.21 -10.82
C LEU A 41 -13.85 -11.60 -11.26
N GLY A 42 -12.53 -11.81 -11.27
CA GLY A 42 -11.94 -13.13 -11.48
C GLY A 42 -12.40 -14.15 -10.43
N MET A 43 -12.42 -13.76 -9.15
CA MET A 43 -12.88 -14.61 -8.05
C MET A 43 -14.38 -14.95 -8.16
N LEU A 44 -15.20 -14.01 -8.62
CA LEU A 44 -16.62 -14.22 -8.89
C LEU A 44 -16.81 -15.26 -10.00
N VAL A 45 -16.06 -15.15 -11.11
CA VAL A 45 -16.11 -16.13 -12.20
C VAL A 45 -15.73 -17.53 -11.71
N VAL A 46 -14.69 -17.64 -10.87
CA VAL A 46 -14.28 -18.91 -10.24
C VAL A 46 -15.36 -19.47 -9.30
N SER A 47 -16.07 -18.61 -8.57
CA SER A 47 -17.14 -19.01 -7.67
C SER A 47 -18.39 -19.51 -8.41
N VAL A 48 -18.70 -18.97 -9.59
CA VAL A 48 -19.85 -19.39 -10.40
C VAL A 48 -19.61 -20.74 -11.07
N PHE A 49 -18.37 -21.04 -11.52
CA PHE A 49 -18.03 -22.31 -12.18
C PHE A 49 -16.84 -23.05 -11.53
N PRO A 50 -16.98 -23.52 -10.27
CA PRO A 50 -15.86 -24.10 -9.52
C PRO A 50 -15.32 -25.39 -10.16
N VAL A 51 -16.20 -26.21 -10.76
CA VAL A 51 -15.83 -27.54 -11.29
C VAL A 51 -15.15 -27.46 -12.65
N GLN A 52 -15.57 -26.54 -13.52
CA GLN A 52 -15.00 -26.41 -14.87
C GLN A 52 -13.60 -25.77 -14.81
N ILE A 53 -13.43 -24.72 -14.00
CA ILE A 53 -12.13 -24.05 -13.85
C ILE A 53 -11.12 -24.95 -13.15
N ALA A 54 -11.53 -25.64 -12.08
CA ALA A 54 -10.65 -26.59 -11.38
C ALA A 54 -10.16 -27.71 -12.30
N ASN A 55 -10.97 -28.14 -13.29
CA ASN A 55 -10.58 -29.15 -14.26
C ASN A 55 -9.63 -28.62 -15.35
N GLU A 56 -9.82 -27.39 -15.84
CA GLU A 56 -8.89 -26.78 -16.81
C GLU A 56 -7.55 -26.43 -16.17
N ILE A 57 -7.57 -25.87 -14.96
CA ILE A 57 -6.34 -25.61 -14.19
C ILE A 57 -5.62 -26.93 -13.86
N ARG A 58 -6.36 -27.99 -13.55
CA ARG A 58 -5.79 -29.33 -13.37
C ARG A 58 -5.05 -29.84 -14.60
N LYS A 59 -5.57 -29.60 -15.81
CA LYS A 59 -4.88 -29.99 -17.06
C LYS A 59 -3.59 -29.19 -17.27
N LEU A 60 -3.58 -27.93 -16.86
CA LEU A 60 -2.41 -27.06 -16.99
C LEU A 60 -1.30 -27.39 -15.98
N LEU A 61 -1.67 -27.64 -14.71
CA LEU A 61 -0.73 -27.85 -13.60
C LEU A 61 -0.45 -29.33 -13.28
N GLY A 62 -1.24 -30.28 -13.81
CA GLY A 62 -1.03 -31.72 -13.61
C GLY A 62 -1.31 -32.24 -12.20
N LEU A 63 -1.89 -31.44 -11.30
CA LEU A 63 -2.17 -31.81 -9.91
C LEU A 63 -3.42 -32.69 -9.80
N GLY A 64 -3.35 -33.79 -9.03
CA GLY A 64 -4.40 -34.81 -8.92
C GLY A 64 -5.76 -34.32 -8.40
N ARG A 65 -5.80 -33.16 -7.73
CA ARG A 65 -6.99 -32.50 -7.18
C ARG A 65 -7.08 -31.06 -7.70
N GLY A 66 -8.17 -30.72 -8.37
CA GLY A 66 -8.38 -29.38 -8.95
C GLY A 66 -8.45 -28.25 -7.91
N LEU A 67 -8.88 -28.54 -6.69
CA LEU A 67 -8.89 -27.59 -5.57
C LEU A 67 -7.47 -27.17 -5.15
N ASP A 68 -6.54 -28.12 -5.08
CA ASP A 68 -5.17 -27.85 -4.62
C ASP A 68 -4.40 -27.01 -5.64
N ALA A 69 -4.67 -27.21 -6.93
CA ALA A 69 -4.10 -26.38 -8.00
C ALA A 69 -4.54 -24.90 -7.90
N LEU A 70 -5.81 -24.66 -7.56
CA LEU A 70 -6.31 -23.31 -7.26
C LEU A 70 -5.60 -22.69 -6.06
N PHE A 71 -5.37 -23.46 -5.00
CA PHE A 71 -4.64 -22.98 -3.82
C PHE A 71 -3.19 -22.60 -4.15
N VAL A 72 -2.49 -23.40 -4.95
CA VAL A 72 -1.11 -23.09 -5.36
C VAL A 72 -1.05 -21.76 -6.14
N ILE A 73 -1.98 -21.54 -7.07
CA ILE A 73 -2.07 -20.27 -7.80
C ILE A 73 -2.41 -19.12 -6.85
N ALA A 74 -3.39 -19.31 -5.97
CA ALA A 74 -3.79 -18.28 -5.01
C ALA A 74 -2.64 -17.87 -4.09
N ILE A 75 -1.86 -18.84 -3.59
CA ILE A 75 -0.66 -18.59 -2.80
C ILE A 75 0.40 -17.85 -3.63
N GLY A 76 0.60 -18.24 -4.89
CA GLY A 76 1.53 -17.54 -5.78
C GLY A 76 1.15 -16.07 -6.00
N ILE A 77 -0.13 -15.80 -6.28
CA ILE A 77 -0.65 -14.43 -6.43
C ILE A 77 -0.53 -13.67 -5.10
N ALA A 78 -0.89 -14.29 -3.98
CA ALA A 78 -0.77 -13.67 -2.66
C ALA A 78 0.68 -13.31 -2.33
N TYR A 79 1.64 -14.19 -2.67
CA TYR A 79 3.06 -13.90 -2.51
C TYR A 79 3.49 -12.68 -3.32
N LEU A 80 3.06 -12.57 -4.58
CA LEU A 80 3.33 -11.38 -5.40
C LEU A 80 2.72 -10.10 -4.80
N MET A 81 1.52 -10.19 -4.21
CA MET A 81 0.92 -9.05 -3.53
C MET A 81 1.74 -8.63 -2.30
N VAL A 82 2.12 -9.58 -1.45
CA VAL A 82 2.97 -9.31 -0.28
C VAL A 82 4.31 -8.71 -0.70
N PHE A 83 4.89 -9.22 -1.79
CA PHE A 83 6.12 -8.67 -2.34
C PHE A 83 5.95 -7.22 -2.83
N LYS A 84 4.84 -6.90 -3.51
CA LYS A 84 4.53 -5.51 -3.90
C LYS A 84 4.40 -4.59 -2.68
N VAL A 85 3.75 -5.07 -1.61
CA VAL A 85 3.64 -4.31 -0.35
C VAL A 85 5.01 -4.11 0.28
N TYR A 86 5.84 -5.14 0.33
CA TYR A 86 7.21 -5.04 0.85
C TYR A 86 8.02 -3.97 0.11
N LEU A 87 7.97 -3.95 -1.23
CA LEU A 87 8.66 -2.91 -2.02
C LEU A 87 8.13 -1.51 -1.76
N ALA A 88 6.81 -1.36 -1.58
CA ALA A 88 6.21 -0.07 -1.23
C ALA A 88 6.71 0.41 0.13
N VAL A 89 6.76 -0.49 1.13
CA VAL A 89 7.28 -0.19 2.47
C VAL A 89 8.76 0.21 2.42
N ASP A 90 9.62 -0.53 1.70
CA ASP A 90 11.05 -0.21 1.55
C ASP A 90 11.25 1.18 0.93
N ARG A 91 10.45 1.51 -0.09
CA ARG A 91 10.49 2.85 -0.70
C ARG A 91 10.07 3.93 0.29
N THR A 92 8.98 3.72 1.02
CA THR A 92 8.50 4.68 2.02
C THR A 92 9.53 4.88 3.13
N GLU A 93 10.20 3.82 3.59
CA GLU A 93 11.25 3.91 4.61
C GLU A 93 12.45 4.75 4.15
N ARG A 94 12.86 4.59 2.89
CA ARG A 94 13.91 5.44 2.27
C ARG A 94 13.50 6.90 2.21
N GLU A 95 12.28 7.18 1.75
CA GLU A 95 11.75 8.54 1.66
C GLU A 95 11.68 9.22 3.03
N ILE A 96 11.24 8.50 4.08
CA ILE A 96 11.24 8.99 5.47
C ILE A 96 12.66 9.28 5.95
N THR A 97 13.61 8.40 5.64
CA THR A 97 15.02 8.57 6.05
C THR A 97 15.63 9.81 5.41
N GLU A 98 15.40 10.02 4.11
CA GLU A 98 15.86 11.21 3.40
C GLU A 98 15.21 12.49 3.94
N LEU A 99 13.91 12.45 4.20
CA LEU A 99 13.17 13.58 4.75
C LEU A 99 13.70 13.96 6.14
N THR A 100 13.90 12.96 7.01
CA THR A 100 14.46 13.17 8.36
C THR A 100 15.85 13.79 8.30
N ARG A 101 16.70 13.33 7.35
CA ARG A 101 18.04 13.90 7.14
C ARG A 101 17.97 15.37 6.71
N LYS A 102 17.09 15.71 5.76
CA LYS A 102 16.90 17.10 5.30
C LYS A 102 16.44 18.00 6.45
N VAL A 103 15.45 17.55 7.22
CA VAL A 103 14.93 18.28 8.38
C VAL A 103 16.02 18.49 9.44
N ALA A 104 16.86 17.50 9.71
CA ALA A 104 17.95 17.63 10.68
C ALA A 104 18.98 18.69 10.25
N ILE A 105 19.38 18.70 8.97
CA ILE A 105 20.33 19.68 8.43
C ILE A 105 19.73 21.09 8.46
N GLU A 106 18.47 21.24 8.04
CA GLU A 106 17.78 22.53 8.04
C GLU A 106 17.65 23.10 9.47
N LEU A 107 17.34 22.25 10.45
CA LEU A 107 17.26 22.64 11.85
C LEU A 107 18.62 23.11 12.41
N GLU A 108 19.72 22.44 12.04
CA GLU A 108 21.08 22.84 12.43
C GLU A 108 21.45 24.20 11.83
N GLU A 109 21.17 24.42 10.54
CA GLU A 109 21.43 25.69 9.87
C GLU A 109 20.63 26.86 10.48
N LEU A 110 19.36 26.64 10.81
CA LEU A 110 18.54 27.64 11.51
C LEU A 110 19.11 27.99 12.88
N THR A 111 19.52 26.97 13.65
CA THR A 111 20.10 27.16 14.98
C THR A 111 21.39 27.98 14.89
N ARG A 112 22.26 27.68 13.92
CA ARG A 112 23.49 28.44 13.69
C ARG A 112 23.23 29.90 13.30
N LYS A 113 22.25 30.16 12.43
CA LYS A 113 21.85 31.54 12.05
C LYS A 113 21.33 32.31 13.27
N LEU A 114 20.56 31.67 14.15
CA LEU A 114 20.09 32.26 15.40
C LEU A 114 21.25 32.66 16.32
N ASP A 115 22.23 31.78 16.51
CA ASP A 115 23.43 32.07 17.31
C ASP A 115 24.26 33.23 16.74
N GLU A 116 24.41 33.29 15.41
CA GLU A 116 25.11 34.38 14.72
C GLU A 116 24.37 35.72 14.90
N LEU A 117 23.04 35.73 14.80
CA LEU A 117 22.21 36.92 15.05
C LEU A 117 22.30 37.38 16.51
N GLN A 118 22.24 36.47 17.49
CA GLN A 118 22.39 36.80 18.90
C GLN A 118 23.74 37.45 19.19
N LYS A 119 24.84 36.88 18.69
CA LYS A 119 26.18 37.45 18.82
C LYS A 119 26.29 38.84 18.20
N GLY A 120 25.66 39.05 17.04
CA GLY A 120 25.59 40.36 16.39
C GLY A 120 24.87 41.41 17.24
N LEU A 121 23.73 41.05 17.84
CA LEU A 121 22.95 41.93 18.71
C LEU A 121 23.72 42.30 19.99
N GLU A 122 24.33 41.32 20.67
CA GLU A 122 25.16 41.56 21.87
C GLU A 122 26.36 42.45 21.59
N THR A 123 26.96 42.33 20.41
CA THR A 123 28.09 43.17 20.00
C THR A 123 27.64 44.61 19.79
N ASN A 124 26.49 44.80 19.15
CA ASN A 124 25.95 46.13 18.84
C ASN A 124 25.50 46.90 20.10
N GLU A 125 24.88 46.22 21.07
CA GLU A 125 24.53 46.80 22.38
C GLU A 125 25.78 47.28 23.15
N LYS A 126 26.89 46.54 23.07
CA LYS A 126 28.15 46.91 23.75
C LYS A 126 28.86 48.10 23.11
N THR A 127 28.68 48.32 21.80
CA THR A 127 29.18 49.51 21.09
C THR A 127 28.30 50.73 21.29
N GLY A 128 26.96 50.58 21.26
CA GLY A 128 26.05 51.70 21.49
C GLY A 128 26.15 52.31 22.90
N LYS A 129 26.49 51.50 23.92
CA LYS A 129 26.68 51.96 25.29
C LYS A 129 28.03 52.67 25.56
N LYS A 130 28.91 52.77 24.56
CA LYS A 130 30.20 53.48 24.64
C LYS A 130 30.19 54.86 23.98
N GLU A 131 29.14 55.17 23.21
CA GLU A 131 29.01 56.44 22.49
C GLU A 131 28.14 57.48 23.22
N ASP A 132 27.46 57.07 24.30
CA ASP A 132 26.78 57.93 25.29
C ASP A 132 27.64 58.14 26.55
#